data_AF-A0A3N5TDM4-F1
#
_entry.id   AF-A0A3N5TDM4-F1
#
_cell.length_a   1.000
_cell.length_b   1.000
_cell.length_c   1.000
_cell.angle_alpha   90.00
_cell.angle_beta   90.00
_cell.angle_gamma   90.00
#
_symmetry.space_group_name_H-M   'P 1'
#
loop_
_entity.id
_entity.type
_entity.pdbx_description
1 polymer ?
#
loop_
_entity_poly.entity_id
_entity_poly.type
_entity_poly.pdbx_seq_one_letter_code
_entity_poly.pdbx_strand_id
1 'polypeptide(L)'
;MNQEKEDEPMAHYSEKLWNEFREALELKESPLGIYYTQDKPEGITPKPGIQFCMIALLKKARHDGETVYFDKEHFGCPGGGYYMGFLVTPRPGIEYFLSCGIPGQMEGERYIKTPEIARSY
;
A
#
# COMPACT_ATOMS: atom_id res chain seq x y z
N MET A 1 -39.22 15.90 -9.72
CA MET A 1 -38.58 16.54 -8.56
C MET A 1 -37.33 15.74 -8.26
N ASN A 2 -36.22 16.24 -8.80
CA ASN A 2 -34.81 15.93 -8.55
C ASN A 2 -34.33 14.48 -8.76
N GLN A 3 -34.13 14.12 -10.04
CA GLN A 3 -32.87 13.53 -10.46
C GLN A 3 -31.77 14.58 -10.25
N GLU A 4 -30.69 14.24 -9.57
CA GLU A 4 -29.32 14.79 -9.73
C GLU A 4 -28.48 14.37 -8.53
N LYS A 5 -27.61 13.37 -8.76
CA LYS A 5 -26.16 13.56 -8.74
C LYS A 5 -25.57 12.37 -9.47
N GLU A 6 -25.41 12.62 -10.76
CA GLU A 6 -24.69 11.79 -11.70
C GLU A 6 -23.28 11.52 -11.15
N ASP A 7 -22.82 10.29 -11.36
CA ASP A 7 -21.43 9.89 -11.26
C ASP A 7 -20.59 10.89 -12.08
N GLU A 8 -19.93 11.82 -11.39
CA GLU A 8 -19.00 12.75 -12.03
C GLU A 8 -17.84 11.93 -12.59
N PRO A 9 -17.67 11.85 -13.93
CA PRO A 9 -16.58 11.08 -14.50
C PRO A 9 -15.28 11.73 -14.06
N MET A 10 -14.40 10.92 -13.46
CA MET A 10 -13.03 11.28 -13.08
C MET A 10 -12.44 12.16 -14.18
N ALA A 11 -12.19 13.45 -13.88
CA ALA A 11 -11.87 14.45 -14.90
C ALA A 11 -10.73 13.94 -15.80
N HIS A 12 -11.08 13.55 -17.03
CA HIS A 12 -10.10 13.14 -18.01
C HIS A 12 -9.33 14.39 -18.44
N TYR A 13 -8.14 14.60 -17.86
CA TYR A 13 -7.20 15.60 -18.33
C TYR A 13 -6.96 15.41 -19.84
N SER A 14 -6.77 16.51 -20.56
CA SER A 14 -6.44 16.41 -21.99
C SER A 14 -5.15 15.60 -22.17
N GLU A 15 -5.09 14.81 -23.24
CA GLU A 15 -3.89 14.01 -23.56
C GLU A 15 -2.64 14.88 -23.65
N LYS A 16 -2.79 16.11 -24.13
CA LYS A 16 -1.72 17.11 -24.17
C LYS A 16 -1.18 17.42 -22.76
N LEU A 17 -2.05 17.79 -21.82
CA LEU A 17 -1.64 18.11 -20.45
C LEU A 17 -1.01 16.90 -19.76
N TRP A 18 -1.54 15.71 -20.01
CA TRP A 18 -0.98 14.47 -19.48
C TRP A 18 0.44 14.19 -19.99
N ASN A 19 0.68 14.40 -21.28
CA ASN A 19 2.00 14.23 -21.88
C ASN A 19 3.00 15.27 -21.35
N GLU A 20 2.60 16.54 -21.27
CA GLU A 20 3.43 17.61 -20.69
C GLU A 20 3.80 17.33 -19.23
N PHE A 21 2.84 16.85 -18.43
CA PHE A 21 3.06 16.46 -17.04
C PHE A 21 4.07 15.31 -16.90
N ARG A 22 3.92 14.24 -17.71
CA ARG A 22 4.85 13.10 -17.68
C ARG A 22 6.25 13.48 -18.11
N GLU A 23 6.38 14.31 -19.15
CA GLU A 23 7.67 14.78 -19.65
C GLU A 23 8.36 15.67 -18.62
N ALA A 24 7.64 16.64 -18.05
CA ALA A 24 8.20 17.56 -17.06
C ALA A 24 8.72 16.88 -15.79
N LEU A 25 8.14 15.73 -15.42
CA LEU A 25 8.53 14.95 -14.24
C LEU A 25 9.39 13.72 -14.59
N GLU A 26 9.77 13.54 -15.85
CA GLU A 26 10.51 12.38 -16.36
C GLU A 26 9.90 11.04 -15.93
N LEU A 27 8.57 10.96 -15.90
CA LEU A 27 7.84 9.78 -15.43
C LEU A 27 7.94 8.64 -16.45
N LYS A 28 8.53 7.53 -16.02
CA LYS A 28 8.59 6.29 -16.81
C LYS A 28 7.28 5.49 -16.77
N GLU A 29 6.45 5.75 -15.78
CA GLU A 29 5.21 5.03 -15.50
C GLU A 29 4.16 6.03 -14.97
N SER A 30 2.88 5.68 -15.05
CA SER A 30 1.83 6.48 -14.43
C SER A 30 2.05 6.55 -12.90
N PRO A 31 1.92 7.74 -12.28
CA PRO A 31 1.97 7.87 -10.84
C PRO A 31 0.74 7.21 -10.20
N LEU A 32 0.88 6.85 -8.93
CA LEU A 32 -0.24 6.38 -8.12
C LEU A 32 -0.90 7.56 -7.41
N GLY A 33 -2.22 7.68 -7.55
CA GLY A 33 -3.04 8.53 -6.69
C GLY A 33 -3.47 7.75 -5.44
N ILE A 34 -3.44 8.40 -4.29
CA ILE A 34 -3.91 7.83 -3.02
C ILE A 34 -4.82 8.85 -2.37
N TYR A 35 -5.96 8.39 -1.85
CA TYR A 35 -6.89 9.21 -1.09
C TYR A 35 -7.56 8.36 0.00
N TYR A 36 -8.07 9.02 1.03
CA TYR A 36 -8.90 8.38 2.06
C TYR A 36 -10.37 8.56 1.71
N THR A 37 -11.17 7.54 2.00
CA THR A 37 -12.62 7.58 1.85
C THR A 37 -13.28 6.74 2.95
N GLN A 38 -14.52 7.08 3.28
CA GLN A 38 -15.36 6.32 4.21
C GLN A 38 -16.20 5.26 3.48
N ASP A 39 -16.41 5.44 2.18
CA ASP A 39 -17.16 4.50 1.35
C ASP A 39 -16.24 3.40 0.85
N LYS A 40 -16.73 2.16 0.87
CA LYS A 40 -15.97 1.00 0.38
C LYS A 40 -15.76 1.14 -1.14
N PRO A 41 -14.51 1.22 -1.64
CA PRO A 41 -14.27 1.34 -3.07
C PRO A 41 -14.56 0.03 -3.81
N GLU A 42 -14.85 0.14 -5.10
CA GLU A 42 -14.70 -0.97 -6.03
C GLU A 42 -13.22 -1.18 -6.36
N GLY A 43 -12.77 -2.43 -6.40
CA GLY A 43 -11.39 -2.76 -6.71
C GLY A 43 -10.87 -3.97 -5.96
N ILE A 44 -9.55 -4.10 -5.92
CA ILE A 44 -8.85 -5.21 -5.29
C ILE A 44 -8.45 -4.86 -3.87
N THR A 45 -8.63 -5.83 -2.98
CA THR A 45 -8.13 -5.78 -1.61
C THR A 45 -7.64 -7.16 -1.18
N PRO A 46 -6.67 -7.26 -0.25
CA PRO A 46 -6.33 -8.55 0.36
C PRO A 46 -7.55 -9.19 1.02
N LYS A 47 -7.69 -10.52 0.93
CA LYS A 47 -8.69 -11.21 1.76
C LYS A 47 -8.33 -11.09 3.24
N PRO A 48 -9.31 -10.94 4.14
CA PRO A 48 -9.05 -10.92 5.59
C PRO A 48 -8.24 -12.13 6.04
N GLY A 49 -7.24 -11.91 6.89
CA GLY A 49 -6.40 -12.96 7.47
C GLY A 49 -5.34 -13.54 6.53
N ILE A 50 -5.23 -13.08 5.27
CA ILE A 50 -4.20 -13.54 4.34
C ILE A 50 -2.94 -12.68 4.43
N GLN A 51 -1.78 -13.34 4.49
CA GLN A 51 -0.47 -12.70 4.36
C GLN A 51 -0.20 -12.33 2.89
N PHE A 52 -0.56 -11.10 2.49
CA PHE A 52 -0.26 -10.58 1.16
C PHE A 52 0.49 -9.25 1.25
N CYS A 53 1.48 -9.07 0.39
CA CYS A 53 2.30 -7.85 0.39
C CYS A 53 1.55 -6.69 -0.27
N MET A 54 1.39 -5.58 0.45
CA MET A 54 0.77 -4.37 -0.11
C MET A 54 1.52 -3.84 -1.34
N ILE A 55 2.86 -3.98 -1.39
CA ILE A 55 3.68 -3.53 -2.51
C ILE A 55 3.33 -4.28 -3.80
N ALA A 56 2.98 -5.57 -3.70
CA ALA A 56 2.54 -6.34 -4.85
C ALA A 56 1.20 -5.83 -5.40
N LEU A 57 0.27 -5.42 -4.52
CA LEU A 57 -0.99 -4.80 -4.95
C LEU A 57 -0.76 -3.40 -5.53
N LEU A 58 0.09 -2.58 -4.92
CA LEU A 58 0.43 -1.25 -5.48
C LEU A 58 1.08 -1.37 -6.86
N LYS A 59 1.91 -2.40 -7.07
CA LYS A 59 2.46 -2.73 -8.39
C LYS A 59 1.34 -3.05 -9.38
N LYS A 60 0.36 -3.85 -8.97
CA LYS A 60 -0.81 -4.17 -9.80
C LYS A 60 -1.62 -2.90 -10.14
N ALA A 61 -1.91 -2.05 -9.16
CA ALA A 61 -2.59 -0.78 -9.38
C ALA A 61 -1.86 0.10 -10.41
N ARG A 62 -0.53 0.17 -10.29
CA ARG A 62 0.32 1.00 -11.16
C ARG A 62 0.38 0.50 -12.60
N HIS A 63 0.44 -0.81 -12.82
CA HIS A 63 0.62 -1.38 -14.16
C HIS A 63 -0.70 -1.72 -14.86
N ASP A 64 -1.70 -2.16 -14.11
CA ASP A 64 -2.97 -2.64 -14.66
C ASP A 64 -4.06 -1.56 -14.59
N GLY A 65 -3.79 -0.44 -13.90
CA GLY A 65 -4.77 0.65 -13.71
C GLY A 65 -5.93 0.27 -12.80
N GLU A 66 -5.80 -0.80 -12.02
CA GLU A 66 -6.84 -1.29 -11.14
C GLU A 66 -6.81 -0.57 -9.78
N THR A 67 -7.98 -0.14 -9.31
CA THR A 67 -8.12 0.42 -7.96
C THR A 67 -7.77 -0.65 -6.92
N VAL A 68 -6.85 -0.30 -6.00
CA VAL A 68 -6.51 -1.11 -4.83
C VAL A 68 -6.88 -0.33 -3.58
N TYR A 69 -7.50 -1.00 -2.62
CA TYR A 69 -7.82 -0.40 -1.33
C TYR A 69 -7.40 -1.29 -0.17
N PHE A 70 -7.15 -0.65 0.97
CA PHE A 70 -6.80 -1.29 2.23
C PHE A 70 -7.66 -0.68 3.34
N ASP A 71 -8.00 -1.49 4.33
CA ASP A 71 -8.67 -1.04 5.54
C ASP A 71 -8.20 -1.84 6.76
N LYS A 72 -8.80 -1.57 7.92
CA LYS A 72 -8.48 -2.22 9.20
C LYS A 72 -8.66 -3.75 9.21
N GLU A 73 -9.46 -4.30 8.30
CA GLU A 73 -9.73 -5.74 8.14
C GLU A 73 -8.96 -6.34 6.95
N HIS A 74 -8.59 -5.51 5.97
CA HIS A 74 -8.01 -5.91 4.68
C HIS A 74 -6.64 -5.26 4.43
N PHE A 75 -5.73 -5.29 5.41
CA PHE A 75 -4.39 -4.70 5.28
C PHE A 75 -3.32 -5.67 4.74
N GLY A 76 -3.64 -6.95 4.55
CA GLY A 76 -2.70 -7.98 4.12
C GLY A 76 -1.78 -8.43 5.26
N CYS A 77 -0.45 -8.29 5.09
CA CYS A 77 0.50 -8.70 6.13
C CYS A 77 0.54 -7.72 7.33
N PRO A 78 0.90 -8.18 8.54
CA PRO A 78 1.03 -7.33 9.73
C PRO A 78 2.00 -6.16 9.56
N GLY A 79 3.06 -6.35 8.76
CA GLY A 79 3.97 -5.26 8.41
C GLY A 79 3.24 -4.14 7.65
N GLY A 80 2.48 -4.49 6.61
CA GLY A 80 1.65 -3.54 5.88
C GLY A 80 0.60 -2.88 6.78
N GLY A 81 -0.09 -3.68 7.61
CA GLY A 81 -1.06 -3.15 8.58
C GLY A 81 -0.46 -2.13 9.56
N TYR A 82 0.73 -2.39 10.08
CA TYR A 82 1.43 -1.47 10.97
C TYR A 82 1.88 -0.20 10.24
N TYR A 83 2.60 -0.32 9.12
CA TYR A 83 3.14 0.85 8.41
C TYR A 83 2.08 1.69 7.71
N MET A 84 0.90 1.14 7.40
CA MET A 84 -0.26 1.91 6.92
C MET A 84 -1.09 2.52 8.07
N GLY A 85 -0.79 2.20 9.34
CA GLY A 85 -1.47 2.75 10.51
C GLY A 85 -2.76 2.03 10.94
N PHE A 86 -3.05 0.85 10.37
CA PHE A 86 -4.20 0.03 10.78
C PHE A 86 -3.94 -0.77 12.07
N LEU A 87 -2.67 -1.06 12.37
CA LEU A 87 -2.23 -1.73 13.59
C LEU A 87 -1.42 -0.76 14.45
N VAL A 88 -1.69 -0.76 15.76
CA VAL A 88 -1.02 0.14 16.72
C VAL A 88 0.39 -0.31 17.04
N THR A 89 0.62 -1.63 17.08
CA THR A 89 1.91 -2.21 17.45
C THR A 89 2.46 -3.07 16.32
N PRO A 90 3.78 -3.07 16.11
CA PRO A 90 4.39 -4.01 15.18
C PRO A 90 4.23 -5.44 15.68
N ARG A 91 4.51 -6.41 14.81
CA ARG A 91 4.54 -7.83 15.21
C ARG A 91 5.51 -8.04 16.38
N PRO A 92 5.22 -8.98 17.31
CA PRO A 92 6.20 -9.39 18.30
C PRO A 92 7.51 -9.86 17.66
N GLY A 93 8.64 -9.46 18.24
CA GLY A 93 9.98 -9.81 17.75
C GLY A 93 10.36 -9.14 16.43
N ILE A 94 9.74 -8.00 16.08
CA ILE A 94 10.05 -7.25 14.85
C ILE A 94 11.54 -6.91 14.73
N GLU A 95 12.23 -6.66 15.83
CA GLU A 95 13.65 -6.36 15.86
C GLU A 95 14.52 -7.53 15.40
N TYR A 96 14.08 -8.76 15.66
CA TYR A 96 14.74 -9.98 15.20
C TYR A 96 14.38 -10.24 13.75
N PHE A 97 13.11 -10.03 13.37
CA PHE A 97 12.66 -10.13 11.98
C PHE A 97 13.46 -9.21 11.06
N LEU A 98 13.65 -7.95 11.44
CA LEU A 98 14.41 -6.98 10.65
C LEU A 98 15.92 -7.25 10.64
N SER A 99 16.44 -8.11 11.53
CA SER A 99 17.87 -8.38 11.69
C SER A 99 18.25 -9.84 11.45
N CYS A 100 18.67 -10.57 12.48
CA CYS A 100 19.27 -11.90 12.38
C CYS A 100 18.28 -13.06 12.54
N GLY A 101 17.01 -12.78 12.87
CA GLY A 101 16.02 -13.80 13.17
C GLY A 101 16.18 -14.43 14.55
N ILE A 102 15.42 -15.50 14.78
CA ILE A 102 15.44 -16.32 16.00
C ILE A 102 15.62 -17.78 15.55
N PRO A 103 16.74 -18.44 15.89
CA PRO A 103 17.01 -19.82 15.48
C PRO A 103 15.85 -20.77 15.80
N GLY A 104 15.39 -21.51 14.78
CA GLY A 104 14.28 -22.47 14.90
C GLY A 104 12.88 -21.87 15.02
N GLN A 105 12.75 -20.54 14.96
CA GLN A 105 11.46 -19.85 15.07
C GLN A 105 11.20 -18.88 13.92
N MET A 106 12.20 -18.10 13.51
CA MET A 106 12.03 -17.02 12.55
C MET A 106 13.33 -16.74 11.78
N GLU A 107 13.26 -16.74 10.45
CA GLU A 107 14.36 -16.19 9.66
C GLU A 107 14.32 -14.66 9.69
N GLY A 108 15.49 -14.04 9.79
CA GLY A 108 15.64 -12.59 9.73
C GLY A 108 15.87 -12.10 8.31
N GLU A 109 15.30 -10.94 8.00
CA GLU A 109 15.43 -10.26 6.72
C GLU A 109 16.79 -9.58 6.53
N ARG A 110 17.54 -9.35 7.62
CA ARG A 110 18.90 -8.78 7.62
C ARG A 110 18.99 -7.36 7.03
N TYR A 111 17.91 -6.59 7.10
CA TYR A 111 17.90 -5.16 6.76
C TYR A 111 18.69 -4.32 7.78
N ILE A 112 18.61 -4.69 9.06
CA ILE A 112 19.28 -4.03 10.18
C ILE A 112 20.27 -5.00 10.82
N LYS A 113 21.46 -4.52 11.18
CA LYS A 113 22.56 -5.39 11.61
C LYS A 113 22.26 -6.20 12.87
N THR A 114 21.63 -5.59 13.89
CA THR A 114 21.32 -6.26 15.16
C THR A 114 19.94 -5.88 15.69
N PRO A 115 19.30 -6.73 16.53
CA PRO A 115 18.04 -6.41 17.20
C PRO A 115 18.08 -5.14 18.05
N GLU A 116 19.24 -4.82 18.66
CA GLU A 116 19.42 -3.62 19.49
C GLU A 116 19.29 -2.35 18.65
N ILE A 117 19.88 -2.35 17.45
CA ILE A 117 19.76 -1.23 16.50
C ILE A 117 18.33 -1.15 15.97
N ALA A 118 17.69 -2.28 15.70
CA ALA A 118 16.31 -2.28 15.21
C ALA A 118 15.32 -1.73 16.24
N ARG A 119 15.55 -1.95 17.54
CA ARG A 119 14.72 -1.42 18.64
C ARG A 119 14.81 0.09 18.84
N SER A 120 15.81 0.77 18.28
CA SER A 120 15.96 2.22 18.44
C SER A 120 15.16 3.04 17.41
N TYR A 121 14.53 2.39 16.45
CA TYR A 121 13.63 3.00 15.46
C TYR A 121 12.17 2.78 15.88
#